data_AF-A0A1I2IH24-F1
#
_entry.id   AF-A0A1I2IH24-F1
#
_cell.length_a   1.000
_cell.length_b   1.000
_cell.length_c   1.000
_cell.angle_alpha   90.00
_cell.angle_beta   90.00
_cell.angle_gamma   90.00
#
_symmetry.space_group_name_H-M   'P 1'
#
loop_
_entity.id
_entity.type
_entity.pdbx_description
1 polymer ?
#
loop_
_entity_poly.entity_id
_entity_poly.type
_entity_poly.pdbx_seq_one_letter_code
_entity_poly.pdbx_strand_id
1 'polypeptide(L)'
;MIIKIWRNSGKLGIIRRLILALGILFTMSSTYGADKISAANAAAGYMPWTWNSSARILEDNSNMWFADVNGDGKADMITKGEAGAWNAGFVYVALSNGTGYPSWTWYSGKRMIDDNSTIWFADVNGDGKADMITKGQAGALNAGYIYVSLSNGNGYSGWTWNSSARILEDNSKLWFDDVNGDGKTDLIIKGEAGASNAGFVYVALSNGTGYPAWTWSSGKRMIDDNSTIWLADVNGDKKADLLTKGQPGAANAGFVYVSLSTGSSYPFWNWYSGRRMIDDNGSMWFADINGDGKSDLVSKGQTGAANSGQVYVSLSNGTGYPWWTWDSGSKMFDNNSGIAFADVDGDGKTDLLGVGEAGAINDGWVNFSLSTGTGFEPWTWNSGRKIVNDTSSLWLADVNGDGKSDIITKGAAPGPTAGFVFVALSTYLDLTKTQYEYNAAGQLKTITYPDGTKIYYEYDNNGNLISRKKIIT
;
A
#
# COMPACT_ATOMS: atom_id res chain seq x y z
N MET A 1 -5.10 4.41 0.54
CA MET A 1 -4.90 2.99 0.90
C MET A 1 -3.47 2.59 0.50
N ILE A 2 -2.57 2.28 1.45
CA ILE A 2 -1.18 1.85 1.16
C ILE A 2 -1.10 0.33 1.20
N ILE A 3 -0.73 -0.30 0.07
CA ILE A 3 -0.63 -1.77 -0.04
C ILE A 3 0.80 -2.23 0.30
N LYS A 4 0.95 -3.11 1.30
CA LYS A 4 2.22 -3.76 1.68
C LYS A 4 2.20 -5.25 1.30
N ILE A 5 3.19 -5.70 0.50
CA ILE A 5 3.26 -7.07 -0.05
C ILE A 5 4.26 -7.93 0.76
N TRP A 6 3.86 -9.13 1.20
CA TRP A 6 4.72 -10.10 1.90
C TRP A 6 5.25 -11.19 0.95
N ARG A 7 6.49 -11.67 1.15
CA ARG A 7 6.95 -12.99 0.66
C ARG A 7 7.88 -13.74 1.61
N ASN A 8 7.79 -15.07 1.47
CA ASN A 8 8.52 -16.13 2.17
C ASN A 8 10.05 -16.01 2.02
N SER A 9 10.77 -16.11 3.14
CA SER A 9 12.22 -15.95 3.24
C SER A 9 12.98 -17.25 2.97
N GLY A 10 13.81 -17.26 1.92
CA GLY A 10 14.92 -18.20 1.75
C GLY A 10 16.25 -17.48 2.04
N LYS A 11 16.97 -17.93 3.08
CA LYS A 11 18.24 -17.36 3.59
C LYS A 11 19.38 -17.45 2.56
N LEU A 12 20.28 -16.46 2.59
CA LEU A 12 21.74 -16.71 2.62
C LEU A 12 22.50 -15.44 3.04
N GLY A 13 23.44 -15.62 3.96
CA GLY A 13 24.23 -14.55 4.56
C GLY A 13 25.70 -14.53 4.13
N ILE A 14 26.28 -13.32 4.25
CA ILE A 14 27.66 -12.94 4.60
C ILE A 14 28.76 -13.22 3.56
N ILE A 15 29.39 -12.14 3.05
CA ILE A 15 30.77 -11.69 3.36
C ILE A 15 30.93 -10.21 2.91
N ARG A 16 31.31 -9.32 3.83
CA ARG A 16 31.81 -7.94 3.58
C ARG A 16 33.34 -7.93 3.67
N ARG A 17 34.05 -7.15 2.85
CA ARG A 17 35.21 -6.32 3.27
C ARG A 17 35.50 -5.13 2.32
N LEU A 18 35.57 -3.95 2.96
CA LEU A 18 36.38 -2.74 2.76
C LEU A 18 36.82 -2.28 1.35
N ILE A 19 36.63 -0.98 1.07
CA ILE A 19 37.71 0.04 1.04
C ILE A 19 37.08 1.44 1.26
N LEU A 20 37.68 2.20 2.17
CA LEU A 20 37.43 3.62 2.45
C LEU A 20 38.78 4.31 2.22
N ALA A 21 38.82 5.33 1.36
CA ALA A 21 39.70 6.50 1.40
C ALA A 21 39.97 7.05 -0.01
N LEU A 22 39.31 8.16 -0.38
CA LEU A 22 39.96 9.41 -0.76
C LEU A 22 38.88 10.43 -1.14
N GLY A 23 38.90 11.56 -0.44
CA GLY A 23 37.99 12.67 -0.67
C GLY A 23 38.22 13.28 -2.05
N ILE A 24 37.20 13.18 -2.90
CA ILE A 24 36.95 14.14 -3.97
C ILE A 24 35.45 14.44 -3.93
N LEU A 25 35.15 15.69 -3.59
CA LEU A 25 33.83 16.28 -3.67
C LEU A 25 33.44 16.36 -5.15
N PHE A 26 32.80 15.31 -5.67
CA PHE A 26 32.07 15.41 -6.93
C PHE A 26 30.64 15.81 -6.59
N THR A 27 30.29 17.07 -6.82
CA THR A 27 28.91 17.44 -7.13
C THR A 27 28.57 16.78 -8.46
N MET A 28 28.18 15.51 -8.42
CA MET A 28 27.51 14.87 -9.53
C MET A 28 26.04 15.26 -9.48
N SER A 29 25.67 16.33 -10.20
CA SER A 29 24.33 16.39 -10.78
C SER A 29 24.29 15.27 -11.83
N SER A 30 24.01 14.05 -11.37
CA SER A 30 23.93 12.92 -12.27
C SER A 30 22.51 12.83 -12.79
N THR A 31 22.35 13.36 -13.99
CA THR A 31 21.40 12.86 -14.98
C THR A 31 21.68 11.37 -15.21
N TYR A 32 21.33 10.50 -14.25
CA TYR A 32 21.28 9.06 -14.47
C TYR A 32 19.96 8.76 -15.19
N GLY A 33 20.03 8.71 -16.53
CA GLY A 33 19.09 7.94 -17.35
C GLY A 33 17.77 8.62 -17.71
N ALA A 34 17.83 9.81 -18.30
CA ALA A 34 16.85 10.20 -19.33
C ALA A 34 17.36 9.70 -20.70
N ASP A 35 17.53 8.38 -20.85
CA ASP A 35 17.90 7.79 -22.14
C ASP A 35 16.66 7.70 -23.05
N LYS A 36 16.89 8.13 -24.30
CA LYS A 36 15.93 8.52 -25.33
C LYS A 36 15.12 7.37 -25.97
N ILE A 37 14.45 6.53 -25.18
CA ILE A 37 13.61 5.44 -25.72
C ILE A 37 12.12 5.58 -25.34
N SER A 38 11.73 6.55 -24.50
CA SER A 38 10.36 6.61 -23.95
C SER A 38 9.30 7.31 -24.81
N ALA A 39 9.65 7.91 -25.96
CA ALA A 39 8.68 8.69 -26.74
C ALA A 39 7.55 7.83 -27.37
N ALA A 40 7.72 6.52 -27.48
CA ALA A 40 6.75 5.65 -28.17
C ALA A 40 5.58 5.17 -27.27
N ASN A 41 5.66 5.29 -25.95
CA ASN A 41 4.63 4.79 -25.02
C ASN A 41 4.01 5.90 -24.14
N ALA A 42 4.10 7.16 -24.57
CA ALA A 42 3.63 8.35 -23.84
C ALA A 42 2.09 8.49 -23.75
N ALA A 43 1.33 7.46 -24.14
CA ALA A 43 -0.14 7.47 -24.11
C ALA A 43 -0.74 6.98 -22.79
N ALA A 44 0.07 6.55 -21.81
CA ALA A 44 -0.40 6.22 -20.48
C ALA A 44 0.62 6.53 -19.38
N GLY A 45 0.17 7.19 -18.31
CA GLY A 45 0.63 6.94 -16.95
C GLY A 45 1.87 7.68 -16.46
N TYR A 46 3.07 7.14 -16.69
CA TYR A 46 4.27 7.51 -15.92
C TYR A 46 5.48 7.62 -16.85
N MET A 47 6.41 8.57 -16.61
CA MET A 47 7.84 8.67 -17.07
C MET A 47 8.34 10.13 -16.92
N PRO A 48 9.67 10.43 -16.90
CA PRO A 48 10.80 9.85 -16.16
C PRO A 48 10.65 10.02 -14.62
N TRP A 49 11.68 9.69 -13.84
CA TRP A 49 11.71 10.06 -12.41
C TRP A 49 11.49 11.57 -12.29
N THR A 50 10.34 11.97 -11.75
CA THR A 50 9.99 13.36 -11.50
C THR A 50 10.81 13.91 -10.34
N TRP A 51 11.25 13.02 -9.45
CA TRP A 51 12.14 13.33 -8.35
C TRP A 51 13.02 12.14 -7.97
N ASN A 52 14.21 12.43 -7.45
CA ASN A 52 15.06 11.47 -6.76
C ASN A 52 15.80 12.17 -5.62
N SER A 53 16.15 11.41 -4.58
CA SER A 53 16.88 11.96 -3.44
C SER A 53 18.23 12.51 -3.88
N SER A 54 18.57 13.72 -3.46
CA SER A 54 19.84 14.38 -3.84
C SER A 54 21.09 13.71 -3.23
N ALA A 55 20.87 12.83 -2.25
CA ALA A 55 21.89 12.01 -1.62
C ALA A 55 21.31 10.64 -1.28
N ARG A 56 22.19 9.74 -0.84
CA ARG A 56 21.79 8.52 -0.16
C ARG A 56 21.14 8.90 1.18
N ILE A 57 19.85 8.61 1.32
CA ILE A 57 19.08 8.92 2.55
C ILE A 57 18.70 7.66 3.32
N LEU A 58 18.86 6.47 2.74
CA LEU A 58 18.55 5.19 3.37
C LEU A 58 19.76 4.28 3.50
N GLU A 59 19.70 3.39 4.49
CA GLU A 59 20.56 2.21 4.53
C GLU A 59 19.97 1.12 3.61
N ASP A 60 20.82 0.20 3.17
CA ASP A 60 20.45 -0.74 2.09
C ASP A 60 19.28 -1.64 2.53
N ASN A 61 19.21 -1.98 3.82
CA ASN A 61 18.16 -2.82 4.39
C ASN A 61 17.10 -2.03 5.19
N SER A 62 17.09 -0.69 5.13
CA SER A 62 16.01 0.10 5.73
C SER A 62 14.65 -0.23 5.09
N ASN A 63 13.65 -0.42 5.93
CA ASN A 63 12.26 -0.52 5.51
C ASN A 63 11.68 0.87 5.28
N MET A 64 10.81 0.99 4.28
CA MET A 64 10.05 2.20 4.00
C MET A 64 8.55 1.95 4.14
N TRP A 65 7.85 2.98 4.60
CA TRP A 65 6.40 3.05 4.66
C TRP A 65 5.97 4.42 4.16
N PHE A 66 4.73 4.50 3.70
CA PHE A 66 4.11 5.73 3.24
C PHE A 66 2.78 5.88 3.94
N ALA A 67 2.49 7.08 4.44
CA ALA A 67 1.22 7.42 5.09
C ALA A 67 1.08 8.95 5.19
N ASP A 68 -0.13 9.47 5.26
CA ASP A 68 -0.37 10.90 5.45
C ASP A 68 -0.17 11.28 6.92
N VAL A 69 1.05 11.69 7.28
CA VAL A 69 1.42 12.00 8.67
C VAL A 69 0.90 13.38 9.06
N ASN A 70 0.74 14.30 8.10
CA ASN A 70 0.36 15.68 8.38
C ASN A 70 -1.14 15.99 8.18
N GLY A 71 -1.89 15.09 7.55
CA GLY A 71 -3.30 15.24 7.23
C GLY A 71 -3.55 16.12 6.00
N ASP A 72 -2.57 16.27 5.10
CA ASP A 72 -2.66 17.12 3.92
C ASP A 72 -3.11 16.39 2.64
N GLY A 73 -3.41 15.11 2.75
CA GLY A 73 -3.84 14.24 1.66
C GLY A 73 -2.69 13.63 0.85
N LYS A 74 -1.42 13.93 1.18
CA LYS A 74 -0.26 13.38 0.48
C LYS A 74 0.41 12.28 1.30
N ALA A 75 0.98 11.32 0.60
CA ALA A 75 1.74 10.25 1.21
C ALA A 75 3.14 10.72 1.63
N ASP A 76 3.35 10.84 2.95
CA ASP A 76 4.65 11.13 3.54
C ASP A 76 5.50 9.86 3.65
N MET A 77 6.82 10.01 3.62
CA MET A 77 7.75 8.90 3.73
C MET A 77 8.17 8.68 5.18
N ILE A 78 7.99 7.45 5.67
CA ILE A 78 8.48 6.99 6.97
C ILE A 78 9.52 5.89 6.75
N THR A 79 10.64 5.95 7.47
CA THR A 79 11.67 4.90 7.45
C THR A 79 12.17 4.59 8.85
N LYS A 80 12.82 3.43 8.99
CA LYS A 80 13.46 2.97 10.21
C LYS A 80 14.92 2.63 9.94
N GLY A 81 15.79 2.99 10.88
CA GLY A 81 17.21 2.58 10.85
C GLY A 81 17.38 1.05 10.78
N GLU A 82 18.42 0.60 10.11
CA GLU A 82 18.73 -0.83 9.91
C GLU A 82 19.01 -1.52 11.25
N ALA A 83 18.60 -2.78 11.36
CA ALA A 83 18.89 -3.61 12.53
C ALA A 83 20.40 -3.73 12.76
N GLY A 84 20.85 -3.49 13.99
CA GLY A 84 22.26 -3.50 14.37
C GLY A 84 23.10 -2.30 13.90
N ALA A 85 22.54 -1.32 13.19
CA ALA A 85 23.19 -0.04 12.94
C ALA A 85 23.17 0.86 14.20
N TRP A 86 23.97 1.93 14.20
CA TRP A 86 24.02 2.86 15.35
C TRP A 86 22.69 3.58 15.61
N ASN A 87 21.87 3.72 14.56
CA ASN A 87 20.52 4.28 14.56
C ASN A 87 19.43 3.20 14.52
N ALA A 88 19.75 1.94 14.86
CA ALA A 88 18.77 0.87 14.88
C ALA A 88 17.57 1.24 15.76
N GLY A 89 16.37 1.14 15.17
CA GLY A 89 15.13 1.48 15.86
C GLY A 89 14.80 2.96 15.95
N PHE A 90 15.59 3.83 15.32
CA PHE A 90 15.24 5.23 15.09
C PHE A 90 14.22 5.28 13.96
N VAL A 91 13.26 6.18 14.08
CA VAL A 91 12.22 6.43 13.07
C VAL A 91 12.47 7.80 12.47
N TYR A 92 12.32 7.92 11.15
CA TYR A 92 12.48 9.16 10.40
C TYR A 92 11.24 9.41 9.57
N VAL A 93 10.85 10.67 9.44
CA VAL A 93 9.73 11.14 8.62
C VAL A 93 10.24 12.22 7.68
N ALA A 94 9.86 12.12 6.41
CA ALA A 94 10.01 13.18 5.42
C ALA A 94 8.63 13.46 4.83
N LEU A 95 8.09 14.64 5.10
CA LEU A 95 6.83 15.07 4.51
C LEU A 95 6.96 15.24 2.99
N SER A 96 5.91 14.88 2.25
CA SER A 96 5.86 15.13 0.81
C SER A 96 5.74 16.63 0.54
N ASN A 97 6.45 17.11 -0.47
CA ASN A 97 6.28 18.47 -1.00
C ASN A 97 5.42 18.53 -2.29
N GLY A 98 4.79 17.41 -2.65
CA GLY A 98 4.02 17.25 -3.88
C GLY A 98 4.82 16.82 -5.11
N THR A 99 6.14 16.66 -4.98
CA THR A 99 7.00 16.12 -6.04
C THR A 99 7.90 14.99 -5.54
N GLY A 100 8.19 14.95 -4.24
CA GLY A 100 9.01 13.96 -3.57
C GLY A 100 9.37 14.39 -2.14
N TYR A 101 10.53 13.93 -1.65
CA TYR A 101 10.90 14.02 -0.23
C TYR A 101 12.24 14.76 0.00
N PRO A 102 12.26 16.10 0.00
CA PRO A 102 13.50 16.88 -0.06
C PRO A 102 14.40 16.75 1.18
N SER A 103 13.83 16.53 2.36
CA SER A 103 14.58 16.41 3.62
C SER A 103 13.78 15.69 4.69
N TRP A 104 14.47 15.12 5.68
CA TRP A 104 13.84 14.68 6.93
C TRP A 104 13.24 15.88 7.67
N THR A 105 11.92 15.87 7.84
CA THR A 105 11.19 16.88 8.63
C THR A 105 11.23 16.54 10.11
N TRP A 106 11.39 15.25 10.44
CA TRP A 106 11.46 14.77 11.80
C TRP A 106 12.24 13.46 11.89
N TYR A 107 12.84 13.22 13.05
CA TYR A 107 13.36 11.91 13.45
C TYR A 107 13.27 11.75 14.96
N SER A 108 13.25 10.52 15.43
CA SER A 108 12.97 10.20 16.84
C SER A 108 14.02 10.67 17.84
N GLY A 109 15.23 11.01 17.39
CA GLY A 109 16.38 11.38 18.25
C GLY A 109 16.96 10.25 19.09
N LYS A 110 16.21 9.16 19.28
CA LYS A 110 16.55 7.97 20.05
C LYS A 110 15.85 6.74 19.46
N ARG A 111 16.27 5.55 19.88
CA ARG A 111 15.57 4.29 19.59
C ARG A 111 14.16 4.37 20.16
N MET A 112 13.15 4.29 19.28
CA MET A 112 11.74 4.20 19.67
C MET A 112 11.21 2.78 19.54
N ILE A 113 11.70 2.02 18.57
CA ILE A 113 11.14 0.72 18.18
C ILE A 113 12.24 -0.31 18.14
N ASP A 114 11.98 -1.52 18.65
CA ASP A 114 12.96 -2.60 18.58
C ASP A 114 13.20 -3.08 17.16
N ASP A 115 14.43 -3.49 16.83
CA ASP A 115 14.89 -3.83 15.48
C ASP A 115 13.93 -4.76 14.73
N ASN A 116 13.42 -5.79 15.40
CA ASN A 116 12.53 -6.81 14.84
C ASN A 116 11.03 -6.52 15.04
N SER A 117 10.66 -5.39 15.65
CA SER A 117 9.25 -5.02 15.79
C SER A 117 8.65 -4.60 14.45
N THR A 118 7.45 -5.09 14.22
CA THR A 118 6.56 -4.73 13.13
C THR A 118 5.88 -3.39 13.41
N ILE A 119 5.79 -2.53 12.40
CA ILE A 119 5.23 -1.18 12.48
C ILE A 119 4.07 -1.07 11.48
N TRP A 120 2.98 -0.47 11.95
CA TRP A 120 1.80 -0.11 11.18
C TRP A 120 1.54 1.39 11.32
N PHE A 121 0.79 1.94 10.35
CA PHE A 121 0.40 3.34 10.32
C PHE A 121 -1.10 3.41 10.00
N ALA A 122 -1.85 4.11 10.84
CA ALA A 122 -3.29 4.29 10.67
C ALA A 122 -3.80 5.43 11.56
N ASP A 123 -4.92 6.06 11.19
CA ASP A 123 -5.57 7.06 12.06
C ASP A 123 -6.33 6.34 13.17
N VAL A 124 -5.80 6.33 14.39
CA VAL A 124 -6.45 5.65 15.51
C VAL A 124 -7.26 6.60 16.38
N ASN A 125 -7.15 7.92 16.16
CA ASN A 125 -7.84 8.92 16.97
C ASN A 125 -8.95 9.68 16.22
N GLY A 126 -9.04 9.52 14.90
CA GLY A 126 -10.00 10.15 14.01
C GLY A 126 -9.65 11.58 13.62
N ASP A 127 -8.37 11.99 13.70
CA ASP A 127 -7.93 13.35 13.40
C ASP A 127 -7.46 13.56 11.95
N GLY A 128 -7.54 12.51 11.13
CA GLY A 128 -7.15 12.51 9.72
C GLY A 128 -5.66 12.29 9.49
N LYS A 129 -4.87 11.98 10.51
CA LYS A 129 -3.42 11.74 10.38
C LYS A 129 -3.07 10.30 10.67
N ALA A 130 -2.03 9.82 10.00
CA ALA A 130 -1.50 8.50 10.24
C ALA A 130 -0.68 8.44 11.53
N ASP A 131 -1.21 7.75 12.54
CA ASP A 131 -0.51 7.46 13.78
C ASP A 131 0.37 6.21 13.64
N MET A 132 1.42 6.11 14.44
CA MET A 132 2.34 4.98 14.41
C MET A 132 1.96 3.94 15.47
N ILE A 133 1.81 2.69 15.03
CA ILE A 133 1.45 1.55 15.88
C ILE A 133 2.57 0.50 15.83
N THR A 134 2.94 -0.05 16.97
CA THR A 134 3.84 -1.21 17.05
C THR A 134 3.37 -2.20 18.11
N LYS A 135 3.82 -3.45 18.00
CA LYS A 135 3.73 -4.42 19.10
C LYS A 135 5.08 -4.57 19.80
N GLY A 136 5.03 -4.91 21.08
CA GLY A 136 6.24 -5.23 21.85
C GLY A 136 6.98 -6.44 21.29
N GLN A 137 8.29 -6.49 21.54
CA GLN A 137 9.16 -7.55 21.04
C GLN A 137 8.85 -8.88 21.75
N ALA A 138 8.76 -9.97 20.98
CA ALA A 138 8.58 -11.32 21.52
C ALA A 138 9.68 -11.66 22.54
N GLY A 139 9.28 -12.25 23.68
CA GLY A 139 10.17 -12.59 24.79
C GLY A 139 10.73 -11.41 25.62
N ALA A 140 10.39 -10.16 25.30
CA ALA A 140 10.77 -9.00 26.11
C ALA A 140 9.70 -8.65 27.17
N LEU A 141 10.03 -7.78 28.13
CA LEU A 141 9.06 -7.36 29.17
C LEU A 141 7.82 -6.68 28.61
N ASN A 142 7.93 -6.08 27.42
CA ASN A 142 6.83 -5.44 26.70
C ASN A 142 6.09 -6.39 25.74
N ALA A 143 6.43 -7.68 25.71
CA ALA A 143 5.80 -8.65 24.82
C ALA A 143 4.28 -8.70 25.03
N GLY A 144 3.54 -8.69 23.94
CA GLY A 144 2.08 -8.77 23.92
C GLY A 144 1.33 -7.45 24.21
N TYR A 145 2.04 -6.33 24.34
CA TYR A 145 1.45 -4.99 24.40
C TYR A 145 1.42 -4.34 23.01
N ILE A 146 0.41 -3.51 22.77
CA ILE A 146 0.35 -2.58 21.65
C ILE A 146 0.78 -1.21 22.13
N TYR A 147 1.62 -0.53 21.35
CA TYR A 147 2.06 0.84 21.59
C TYR A 147 1.66 1.73 20.43
N VAL A 148 1.19 2.92 20.76
CA VAL A 148 0.81 3.94 19.76
C VAL A 148 1.52 5.25 20.05
N SER A 149 1.98 5.88 18.98
CA SER A 149 2.51 7.23 18.96
C SER A 149 1.66 8.05 18.01
N LEU A 150 0.90 9.00 18.55
CA LEU A 150 0.06 9.86 17.72
C LEU A 150 0.92 10.80 16.87
N SER A 151 0.47 11.07 15.65
CA SER A 151 1.09 12.08 14.80
C SER A 151 0.86 13.48 15.36
N ASN A 152 1.90 14.32 15.30
CA ASN A 152 1.79 15.75 15.60
C ASN A 152 1.79 16.63 14.34
N GLY A 153 1.74 16.02 13.16
CA GLY A 153 1.78 16.69 11.86
C GLY A 153 3.16 16.88 11.25
N ASN A 154 4.24 16.77 12.02
CA ASN A 154 5.62 16.74 11.50
C ASN A 154 6.26 15.35 11.62
N GLY A 155 5.75 14.53 12.54
CA GLY A 155 6.26 13.22 12.91
C GLY A 155 5.55 12.76 14.18
N TYR A 156 6.29 12.17 15.13
CA TYR A 156 5.71 11.47 16.28
C TYR A 156 6.22 12.00 17.62
N SER A 157 5.37 11.99 18.66
CA SER A 157 5.69 12.56 19.98
C SER A 157 5.94 11.49 21.06
N GLY A 158 6.77 10.48 20.77
CA GLY A 158 6.99 9.35 21.71
C GLY A 158 5.73 8.48 21.90
N TRP A 159 5.80 7.43 22.72
CA TRP A 159 4.63 6.58 22.97
C TRP A 159 3.55 7.36 23.72
N THR A 160 2.44 7.67 23.05
CA THR A 160 1.31 8.40 23.61
C THR A 160 0.53 7.51 24.58
N TRP A 161 0.31 6.25 24.19
CA TRP A 161 -0.39 5.27 25.00
C TRP A 161 -0.02 3.84 24.61
N ASN A 162 -0.44 2.88 25.42
CA ASN A 162 -0.34 1.45 25.14
C ASN A 162 -1.63 0.73 25.56
N SER A 163 -1.76 -0.55 25.21
CA SER A 163 -2.95 -1.38 25.52
C SER A 163 -3.25 -1.56 27.02
N SER A 164 -2.44 -1.03 27.93
CA SER A 164 -2.54 -1.09 29.40
C SER A 164 -2.52 -2.49 30.01
N ALA A 165 -2.67 -3.52 29.19
CA ALA A 165 -2.55 -4.93 29.49
C ALA A 165 -1.88 -5.65 28.33
N ARG A 166 -1.32 -6.82 28.63
CA ARG A 166 -0.92 -7.81 27.63
C ARG A 166 -2.18 -8.36 26.97
N ILE A 167 -2.45 -7.95 25.74
CA ILE A 167 -3.62 -8.42 25.00
C ILE A 167 -3.23 -9.46 23.95
N LEU A 168 -1.96 -9.51 23.53
CA LEU A 168 -1.49 -10.41 22.47
C LEU A 168 -0.58 -11.52 23.00
N GLU A 169 -0.53 -12.61 22.27
CA GLU A 169 0.56 -13.56 22.32
C GLU A 169 1.67 -13.15 21.31
N ASP A 170 2.87 -13.68 21.50
CA ASP A 170 4.05 -13.23 20.75
C ASP A 170 3.92 -13.43 19.23
N ASN A 171 3.21 -14.49 18.83
CA ASN A 171 2.97 -14.88 17.44
C ASN A 171 1.60 -14.45 16.90
N SER A 172 0.82 -13.67 17.66
CA SER A 172 -0.50 -13.21 17.23
C SER A 172 -0.41 -12.45 15.91
N LYS A 173 -1.28 -12.83 14.98
CA LYS A 173 -1.52 -12.07 13.75
C LYS A 173 -2.49 -10.93 14.06
N LEU A 174 -2.17 -9.75 13.55
CA LEU A 174 -2.89 -8.51 13.83
C LEU A 174 -3.35 -7.88 12.53
N TRP A 175 -4.52 -7.27 12.57
CA TRP A 175 -5.08 -6.44 11.53
C TRP A 175 -5.61 -5.15 12.16
N PHE A 176 -5.65 -4.10 11.35
CA PHE A 176 -6.07 -2.77 11.75
C PHE A 176 -7.01 -2.24 10.68
N ASP A 177 -8.25 -1.92 11.07
CA ASP A 177 -9.27 -1.38 10.17
C ASP A 177 -10.44 -0.80 10.98
N ASP A 178 -11.25 0.07 10.39
CA ASP A 178 -12.45 0.62 11.05
C ASP A 178 -13.62 -0.37 10.90
N VAL A 179 -13.88 -1.15 11.96
CA VAL A 179 -14.95 -2.16 11.89
C VAL A 179 -16.30 -1.59 12.29
N ASN A 180 -16.36 -0.37 12.83
CA ASN A 180 -17.57 0.22 13.40
C ASN A 180 -18.11 1.43 12.61
N GLY A 181 -17.29 1.99 11.72
CA GLY A 181 -17.61 3.13 10.86
C GLY A 181 -17.49 4.49 11.56
N ASP A 182 -16.74 4.59 12.66
CA ASP A 182 -16.55 5.83 13.44
C ASP A 182 -15.36 6.68 12.97
N GLY A 183 -14.63 6.23 11.96
CA GLY A 183 -13.47 6.91 11.40
C GLY A 183 -12.18 6.66 12.17
N LYS A 184 -12.16 5.76 13.15
CA LYS A 184 -10.96 5.37 13.89
C LYS A 184 -10.59 3.94 13.54
N THR A 185 -9.29 3.70 13.46
CA THR A 185 -8.78 2.37 13.16
C THR A 185 -8.83 1.49 14.40
N ASP A 186 -9.53 0.37 14.31
CA ASP A 186 -9.65 -0.62 15.38
C ASP A 186 -8.56 -1.69 15.30
N LEU A 187 -8.37 -2.46 16.38
CA LEU A 187 -7.47 -3.61 16.42
C LEU A 187 -8.27 -4.92 16.29
N ILE A 188 -7.92 -5.73 15.31
CA ILE A 188 -8.52 -7.04 15.06
C ILE A 188 -7.44 -8.11 15.20
N ILE A 189 -7.76 -9.19 15.92
CA ILE A 189 -6.90 -10.37 16.01
C ILE A 189 -7.68 -11.65 15.79
N LYS A 190 -6.92 -12.72 15.55
CA LYS A 190 -7.41 -14.08 15.52
C LYS A 190 -6.86 -14.84 16.72
N GLY A 191 -7.71 -15.65 17.35
CA GLY A 191 -7.29 -16.55 18.43
C GLY A 191 -6.24 -17.56 17.97
N GLU A 192 -5.33 -17.91 18.88
CA GLU A 192 -4.13 -18.70 18.60
C GLU A 192 -4.44 -20.13 18.16
N ALA A 193 -3.65 -20.65 17.22
CA ALA A 193 -3.78 -22.02 16.74
C ALA A 193 -3.59 -23.03 17.90
N GLY A 194 -4.46 -24.03 17.99
CA GLY A 194 -4.43 -25.04 19.05
C GLY A 194 -4.88 -24.57 20.44
N ALA A 195 -5.19 -23.28 20.65
CA ALA A 195 -5.78 -22.79 21.90
C ALA A 195 -7.30 -23.05 21.94
N SER A 196 -7.93 -22.92 23.12
CA SER A 196 -9.39 -23.08 23.27
C SER A 196 -10.20 -22.05 22.47
N ASN A 197 -9.59 -20.92 22.13
CA ASN A 197 -10.16 -19.87 21.29
C ASN A 197 -9.63 -19.87 19.84
N ALA A 198 -8.99 -20.95 19.39
CA ALA A 198 -8.48 -21.05 18.04
C ALA A 198 -9.58 -20.73 17.01
N GLY A 199 -9.29 -19.78 16.12
CA GLY A 199 -10.21 -19.39 15.05
C GLY A 199 -11.33 -18.44 15.44
N PHE A 200 -11.38 -17.96 16.69
CA PHE A 200 -12.22 -16.83 17.08
C PHE A 200 -11.60 -15.53 16.56
N VAL A 201 -12.44 -14.54 16.30
CA VAL A 201 -11.99 -13.17 16.01
C VAL A 201 -12.26 -12.31 17.23
N TYR A 202 -11.28 -11.51 17.61
CA TYR A 202 -11.41 -10.54 18.68
C TYR A 202 -11.18 -9.14 18.14
N VAL A 203 -11.96 -8.19 18.62
CA VAL A 203 -11.87 -6.78 18.24
C VAL A 203 -11.74 -5.93 19.48
N ALA A 204 -10.76 -5.03 19.45
CA ALA A 204 -10.64 -3.93 20.40
C ALA A 204 -10.86 -2.62 19.62
N LEU A 205 -11.99 -1.96 19.91
CA LEU A 205 -12.32 -0.69 19.26
C LEU A 205 -11.37 0.41 19.76
N SER A 206 -10.88 1.27 18.87
CA SER A 206 -10.13 2.44 19.32
C SER A 206 -11.04 3.47 19.97
N ASN A 207 -10.68 3.95 21.15
CA ASN A 207 -11.37 5.09 21.77
C ASN A 207 -10.64 6.43 21.53
N GLY A 208 -9.60 6.44 20.69
CA GLY A 208 -8.72 7.59 20.40
C GLY A 208 -7.64 7.86 21.45
N THR A 209 -7.66 7.15 22.57
CA THR A 209 -6.65 7.21 23.64
C THR A 209 -6.12 5.84 24.04
N GLY A 210 -6.56 4.79 23.35
CA GLY A 210 -6.25 3.41 23.68
C GLY A 210 -7.16 2.39 22.99
N TYR A 211 -6.75 1.12 23.12
CA TYR A 211 -7.57 -0.06 22.81
C TYR A 211 -8.04 -0.70 24.12
N PRO A 212 -9.31 -0.54 24.54
CA PRO A 212 -9.88 -1.34 25.62
C PRO A 212 -9.77 -2.83 25.29
N ALA A 213 -9.43 -3.65 26.28
CA ALA A 213 -9.20 -5.08 26.04
C ALA A 213 -10.48 -5.77 25.52
N TRP A 214 -10.43 -6.17 24.24
CA TRP A 214 -11.43 -6.98 23.54
C TRP A 214 -12.88 -6.54 23.74
N THR A 215 -13.23 -5.37 23.20
CA THR A 215 -14.60 -4.82 23.19
C THR A 215 -15.64 -5.89 22.83
N TRP A 216 -15.34 -6.76 21.86
CA TRP A 216 -16.15 -7.93 21.57
C TRP A 216 -15.33 -9.03 20.88
N SER A 217 -15.96 -10.21 20.75
CA SER A 217 -15.43 -11.33 19.95
C SER A 217 -16.52 -11.91 19.06
N SER A 218 -16.14 -12.73 18.08
CA SER A 218 -17.09 -13.47 17.23
C SER A 218 -18.01 -14.42 18.00
N GLY A 219 -17.70 -14.74 19.27
CA GLY A 219 -18.44 -15.66 20.13
C GLY A 219 -18.40 -17.13 19.70
N LYS A 220 -17.82 -17.43 18.55
CA LYS A 220 -17.65 -18.77 17.96
C LYS A 220 -16.42 -18.80 17.07
N ARG A 221 -15.92 -20.01 16.84
CA ARG A 221 -14.86 -20.28 15.85
C ARG A 221 -15.39 -19.96 14.45
N MET A 222 -14.81 -18.95 13.82
CA MET A 222 -15.14 -18.58 12.44
C MET A 222 -14.11 -19.15 11.47
N ILE A 223 -12.83 -19.10 11.83
CA ILE A 223 -11.71 -19.29 10.89
C ILE A 223 -10.92 -20.54 11.29
N ASP A 224 -10.45 -21.32 10.32
CA ASP A 224 -9.54 -22.43 10.62
C ASP A 224 -8.15 -21.92 11.03
N ASP A 225 -7.44 -22.65 11.90
CA ASP A 225 -6.19 -22.23 12.55
C ASP A 225 -5.14 -21.65 11.58
N ASN A 226 -5.01 -22.24 10.38
CA ASN A 226 -4.06 -21.81 9.36
C ASN A 226 -4.62 -20.86 8.31
N SER A 227 -5.93 -20.58 8.31
CA SER A 227 -6.54 -19.65 7.37
C SER A 227 -6.10 -18.20 7.66
N THR A 228 -5.84 -17.47 6.58
CA THR A 228 -5.66 -16.02 6.57
C THR A 228 -7.02 -15.34 6.61
N ILE A 229 -7.08 -14.15 7.22
CA ILE A 229 -8.23 -13.26 7.10
C ILE A 229 -7.85 -12.00 6.33
N TRP A 230 -8.87 -11.40 5.75
CA TRP A 230 -8.81 -10.10 5.12
C TRP A 230 -9.96 -9.26 5.69
N LEU A 231 -9.75 -7.94 5.64
CA LEU A 231 -10.72 -6.93 6.02
C LEU A 231 -10.96 -6.04 4.80
N ALA A 232 -12.22 -5.79 4.47
CA ALA A 232 -12.64 -4.96 3.34
C ALA A 232 -14.10 -4.56 3.49
N ASP A 233 -14.51 -3.39 3.02
CA ASP A 233 -15.92 -2.99 2.98
C ASP A 233 -16.60 -3.65 1.76
N VAL A 234 -17.32 -4.74 1.97
CA VAL A 234 -17.98 -5.50 0.89
C VAL A 234 -19.30 -4.86 0.51
N ASN A 235 -19.92 -4.09 1.39
CA ASN A 235 -21.29 -3.62 1.23
C ASN A 235 -21.45 -2.11 0.98
N GLY A 236 -20.36 -1.34 1.11
CA GLY A 236 -20.31 0.11 0.92
C GLY A 236 -20.78 0.90 2.14
N ASP A 237 -20.87 0.29 3.33
CA ASP A 237 -21.29 0.95 4.58
C ASP A 237 -20.13 1.56 5.38
N LYS A 238 -18.92 1.52 4.82
CA LYS A 238 -17.66 2.02 5.38
C LYS A 238 -17.18 1.28 6.62
N LYS A 239 -17.69 0.08 6.88
CA LYS A 239 -17.17 -0.81 7.91
C LYS A 239 -16.36 -1.91 7.27
N ALA A 240 -15.26 -2.25 7.91
CA ALA A 240 -14.44 -3.37 7.52
C ALA A 240 -15.17 -4.70 7.81
N ASP A 241 -15.56 -5.40 6.75
CA ASP A 241 -16.14 -6.75 6.83
C ASP A 241 -15.05 -7.81 6.94
N LEU A 242 -15.38 -8.96 7.52
CA LEU A 242 -14.44 -10.07 7.68
C LEU A 242 -14.55 -11.05 6.51
N LEU A 243 -13.40 -11.31 5.88
CA LEU A 243 -13.29 -12.27 4.78
C LEU A 243 -12.27 -13.36 5.10
N THR A 244 -12.54 -14.58 4.65
CA THR A 244 -11.56 -15.67 4.70
C THR A 244 -11.75 -16.66 3.54
N LYS A 245 -10.75 -17.53 3.38
CA LYS A 245 -10.75 -18.64 2.43
C LYS A 245 -10.63 -19.95 3.18
N GLY A 246 -11.38 -20.95 2.72
CA GLY A 246 -11.24 -22.32 3.19
C GLY A 246 -9.82 -22.83 2.98
N GLN A 247 -9.31 -23.52 4.00
CA GLN A 247 -7.93 -23.99 4.07
C GLN A 247 -7.61 -25.03 2.99
N PRO A 248 -6.37 -25.06 2.44
CA PRO A 248 -5.91 -26.10 1.53
C PRO A 248 -6.19 -27.52 2.02
N GLY A 249 -6.65 -28.40 1.13
CA GLY A 249 -6.91 -29.81 1.43
C GLY A 249 -8.14 -30.12 2.30
N ALA A 250 -8.86 -29.12 2.82
CA ALA A 250 -10.14 -29.34 3.49
C ALA A 250 -11.30 -29.49 2.50
N ALA A 251 -12.44 -30.00 2.97
CA ALA A 251 -13.65 -30.15 2.14
C ALA A 251 -14.16 -28.81 1.57
N ASN A 252 -13.87 -27.70 2.24
CA ASN A 252 -14.21 -26.34 1.83
C ASN A 252 -13.02 -25.58 1.21
N ALA A 253 -11.94 -26.27 0.82
CA ALA A 253 -10.76 -25.62 0.28
C ALA A 253 -11.12 -24.71 -0.90
N GLY A 254 -10.66 -23.46 -0.84
CA GLY A 254 -10.93 -22.48 -1.89
C GLY A 254 -12.32 -21.86 -1.90
N PHE A 255 -13.17 -22.17 -0.92
CA PHE A 255 -14.43 -21.48 -0.70
C PHE A 255 -14.12 -20.11 -0.08
N VAL A 256 -14.78 -19.07 -0.56
CA VAL A 256 -14.74 -17.72 0.02
C VAL A 256 -15.89 -17.55 0.99
N TYR A 257 -15.62 -16.89 2.11
CA TYR A 257 -16.57 -16.59 3.18
C TYR A 257 -16.55 -15.10 3.51
N VAL A 258 -17.73 -14.53 3.77
CA VAL A 258 -17.92 -13.12 4.14
C VAL A 258 -18.80 -13.02 5.38
N SER A 259 -18.37 -12.21 6.33
CA SER A 259 -19.16 -11.79 7.48
C SER A 259 -19.19 -10.27 7.52
N LEU A 260 -20.38 -9.70 7.30
CA LEU A 260 -20.57 -8.26 7.26
C LEU A 260 -20.50 -7.70 8.68
N SER A 261 -19.67 -6.69 8.91
CA SER A 261 -19.55 -6.07 10.22
C SER A 261 -20.86 -5.36 10.58
N THR A 262 -21.29 -5.56 11.82
CA THR A 262 -22.42 -4.81 12.39
C THR A 262 -21.96 -3.58 13.19
N GLY A 263 -20.64 -3.36 13.28
CA GLY A 263 -19.98 -2.42 14.19
C GLY A 263 -19.89 -2.88 15.64
N SER A 264 -20.53 -4.00 16.00
CA SER A 264 -20.47 -4.58 17.34
C SER A 264 -20.28 -6.10 17.35
N SER A 265 -20.26 -6.74 16.17
CA SER A 265 -20.05 -8.17 16.01
C SER A 265 -19.81 -8.54 14.54
N TYR A 266 -19.21 -9.71 14.34
CA TYR A 266 -19.23 -10.46 13.08
C TYR A 266 -20.26 -11.61 13.16
N PRO A 267 -21.38 -11.54 12.43
CA PRO A 267 -22.33 -12.64 12.31
C PRO A 267 -21.66 -13.90 11.74
N PHE A 268 -22.23 -15.10 11.97
CA PHE A 268 -21.64 -16.29 11.35
C PHE A 268 -21.91 -16.24 9.84
N TRP A 269 -20.85 -16.03 9.06
CA TRP A 269 -20.82 -16.14 7.59
C TRP A 269 -22.15 -15.77 6.92
N ASN A 270 -22.43 -14.46 6.82
CA ASN A 270 -23.59 -13.93 6.09
C ASN A 270 -23.68 -14.52 4.68
N TRP A 271 -22.50 -14.75 4.08
CA TRP A 271 -22.38 -15.35 2.77
C TRP A 271 -21.16 -16.27 2.71
N TYR A 272 -21.28 -17.32 1.91
CA TYR A 272 -20.15 -18.08 1.43
C TYR A 272 -20.45 -18.61 0.02
N SER A 273 -19.39 -18.80 -0.75
CA SER A 273 -19.47 -19.18 -2.16
C SER A 273 -20.18 -20.52 -2.45
N GLY A 274 -20.28 -21.43 -1.49
CA GLY A 274 -20.87 -22.76 -1.64
C GLY A 274 -20.14 -23.71 -2.60
N ARG A 275 -19.10 -23.22 -3.28
CA ARG A 275 -18.26 -23.95 -4.23
C ARG A 275 -16.85 -23.35 -4.22
N ARG A 276 -15.90 -24.12 -4.74
CA ARG A 276 -14.52 -23.66 -4.91
C ARG A 276 -14.49 -22.52 -5.93
N MET A 277 -14.12 -21.33 -5.49
CA MET A 277 -13.84 -20.20 -6.37
C MET A 277 -12.35 -20.14 -6.69
N ILE A 278 -11.52 -20.36 -5.68
CA ILE A 278 -10.09 -20.08 -5.71
C ILE A 278 -9.32 -21.36 -5.45
N ASP A 279 -8.18 -21.53 -6.11
CA ASP A 279 -7.31 -22.66 -5.86
C ASP A 279 -6.77 -22.66 -4.41
N ASP A 280 -6.28 -23.81 -3.96
CA ASP A 280 -5.83 -24.00 -2.57
C ASP A 280 -4.70 -23.02 -2.23
N ASN A 281 -3.74 -22.88 -3.14
CA ASN A 281 -2.65 -21.91 -3.02
C ASN A 281 -2.90 -20.64 -3.86
N GLY A 282 -4.13 -20.46 -4.35
CA GLY A 282 -4.56 -19.24 -5.03
C GLY A 282 -4.58 -18.06 -4.05
N SER A 283 -4.21 -16.89 -4.55
CA SER A 283 -4.16 -15.65 -3.77
C SER A 283 -5.46 -14.86 -3.90
N MET A 284 -5.74 -14.02 -2.90
CA MET A 284 -6.92 -13.15 -2.80
C MET A 284 -6.50 -11.73 -2.50
N TRP A 285 -7.10 -10.79 -3.22
CA TRP A 285 -7.01 -9.36 -3.00
C TRP A 285 -8.40 -8.73 -3.08
N PHE A 286 -8.53 -7.58 -2.45
CA PHE A 286 -9.77 -6.81 -2.40
C PHE A 286 -9.50 -5.37 -2.77
N ALA A 287 -10.29 -4.84 -3.69
CA ALA A 287 -10.22 -3.45 -4.14
C ALA A 287 -11.51 -3.07 -4.88
N ASP A 288 -11.86 -1.79 -4.90
CA ASP A 288 -12.99 -1.28 -5.68
C ASP A 288 -12.60 -1.19 -7.16
N ILE A 289 -12.89 -2.24 -7.93
CA ILE A 289 -12.53 -2.31 -9.35
C ILE A 289 -13.50 -1.47 -10.18
N ASN A 290 -14.72 -1.22 -9.71
CA ASN A 290 -15.76 -0.59 -10.50
C ASN A 290 -16.10 0.86 -10.11
N GLY A 291 -15.56 1.35 -8.98
CA GLY A 291 -15.76 2.69 -8.45
C GLY A 291 -17.09 2.89 -7.72
N ASP A 292 -17.75 1.82 -7.27
CA ASP A 292 -19.05 1.88 -6.58
C ASP A 292 -18.95 1.99 -5.05
N GLY A 293 -17.73 2.06 -4.52
CA GLY A 293 -17.44 2.13 -3.08
C GLY A 293 -17.47 0.78 -2.38
N LYS A 294 -17.67 -0.33 -3.09
CA LYS A 294 -17.57 -1.69 -2.53
C LYS A 294 -16.25 -2.34 -2.91
N SER A 295 -15.73 -3.18 -2.04
CA SER A 295 -14.54 -3.96 -2.29
C SER A 295 -14.89 -5.20 -3.13
N ASP A 296 -14.35 -5.27 -4.34
CA ASP A 296 -14.46 -6.41 -5.22
C ASP A 296 -13.35 -7.44 -4.94
N LEU A 297 -13.56 -8.69 -5.35
CA LEU A 297 -12.60 -9.77 -5.18
C LEU A 297 -11.75 -9.95 -6.44
N VAL A 298 -10.43 -9.91 -6.26
CA VAL A 298 -9.46 -10.28 -7.30
C VAL A 298 -8.70 -11.54 -6.87
N SER A 299 -8.49 -12.47 -7.81
CA SER A 299 -7.68 -13.66 -7.59
C SER A 299 -6.69 -13.91 -8.73
N LYS A 300 -5.60 -14.60 -8.40
CA LYS A 300 -4.59 -15.07 -9.35
C LYS A 300 -4.54 -16.59 -9.30
N GLY A 301 -4.58 -17.22 -10.48
CA GLY A 301 -4.49 -18.67 -10.62
C GLY A 301 -3.19 -19.25 -10.05
N GLN A 302 -3.28 -20.48 -9.53
CA GLN A 302 -2.20 -21.13 -8.80
C GLN A 302 -1.01 -21.50 -9.70
N THR A 303 0.21 -21.31 -9.18
CA THR A 303 1.46 -21.76 -9.81
C THR A 303 1.40 -23.23 -10.21
N GLY A 304 1.63 -23.49 -11.50
CA GLY A 304 1.68 -24.85 -12.06
C GLY A 304 0.33 -25.48 -12.39
N ALA A 305 -0.79 -24.79 -12.12
CA ALA A 305 -2.11 -25.19 -12.60
C ALA A 305 -2.36 -24.69 -14.04
N ALA A 306 -3.44 -25.16 -14.66
CA ALA A 306 -3.80 -24.75 -16.03
C ALA A 306 -4.07 -23.23 -16.16
N ASN A 307 -4.53 -22.61 -15.06
CA ASN A 307 -4.80 -21.18 -14.94
C ASN A 307 -3.63 -20.37 -14.37
N SER A 308 -2.42 -20.94 -14.30
CA SER A 308 -1.27 -20.32 -13.65
C SER A 308 -1.00 -18.92 -14.21
N GLY A 309 -1.13 -17.89 -13.36
CA GLY A 309 -0.93 -16.50 -13.75
C GLY A 309 -2.08 -15.82 -14.48
N GLN A 310 -3.23 -16.49 -14.64
CA GLN A 310 -4.50 -15.84 -15.00
C GLN A 310 -5.02 -15.02 -13.82
N VAL A 311 -5.78 -13.98 -14.13
CA VAL A 311 -6.41 -13.07 -13.17
C VAL A 311 -7.91 -13.18 -13.31
N TYR A 312 -8.59 -13.19 -12.17
CA TYR A 312 -10.04 -13.27 -12.06
C TYR A 312 -10.55 -12.11 -11.23
N VAL A 313 -11.69 -11.55 -11.63
CA VAL A 313 -12.41 -10.52 -10.87
C VAL A 313 -13.84 -11.00 -10.61
N SER A 314 -14.31 -10.81 -9.39
CA SER A 314 -15.72 -10.96 -9.01
C SER A 314 -16.16 -9.67 -8.33
N LEU A 315 -17.06 -8.93 -8.98
CA LEU A 315 -17.65 -7.75 -8.37
C LEU A 315 -18.46 -8.12 -7.13
N SER A 316 -18.42 -7.27 -6.10
CA SER A 316 -19.27 -7.39 -4.92
C SER A 316 -20.71 -7.05 -5.27
N ASN A 317 -21.66 -7.83 -4.73
CA ASN A 317 -23.08 -7.50 -4.78
C ASN A 317 -23.61 -6.88 -3.48
N GLY A 318 -22.73 -6.51 -2.56
CA GLY A 318 -23.07 -5.98 -1.24
C GLY A 318 -23.34 -7.03 -0.16
N THR A 319 -23.27 -8.32 -0.50
CA THR A 319 -23.35 -9.42 0.47
C THR A 319 -22.21 -10.42 0.34
N GLY A 320 -21.62 -10.53 -0.85
CA GLY A 320 -20.51 -11.42 -1.18
C GLY A 320 -20.23 -11.44 -2.68
N TYR A 321 -19.72 -12.57 -3.18
CA TYR A 321 -19.12 -12.69 -4.52
C TYR A 321 -19.75 -13.83 -5.33
N PRO A 322 -20.85 -13.60 -6.07
CA PRO A 322 -21.63 -14.67 -6.71
C PRO A 322 -20.84 -15.61 -7.64
N TRP A 323 -19.97 -15.03 -8.47
CA TRP A 323 -18.98 -15.72 -9.31
C TRP A 323 -18.05 -14.72 -10.01
N TRP A 324 -17.02 -15.22 -10.67
CA TRP A 324 -16.17 -14.44 -11.57
C TRP A 324 -17.00 -13.70 -12.62
N THR A 325 -16.96 -12.38 -12.57
CA THR A 325 -17.54 -11.46 -13.55
C THR A 325 -16.59 -11.23 -14.72
N TRP A 326 -15.30 -11.47 -14.51
CA TRP A 326 -14.28 -11.35 -15.53
C TRP A 326 -13.12 -12.33 -15.29
N ASP A 327 -12.52 -12.79 -16.39
CA ASP A 327 -11.31 -13.59 -16.45
C ASP A 327 -10.42 -13.02 -17.57
N SER A 328 -9.14 -12.86 -17.28
CA SER A 328 -8.09 -12.50 -18.25
C SER A 328 -8.03 -13.37 -19.52
N GLY A 329 -8.61 -14.57 -19.50
CA GLY A 329 -8.61 -15.60 -20.55
C GLY A 329 -7.24 -16.24 -20.80
N SER A 330 -6.16 -15.60 -20.36
CA SER A 330 -4.78 -15.97 -20.62
C SER A 330 -3.87 -15.49 -19.50
N LYS A 331 -2.68 -16.07 -19.44
CA LYS A 331 -1.68 -15.72 -18.42
C LYS A 331 -1.26 -14.26 -18.57
N MET A 332 -1.63 -13.41 -17.61
CA MET A 332 -1.14 -12.02 -17.52
C MET A 332 0.19 -11.93 -16.76
N PHE A 333 0.40 -12.83 -15.80
CA PHE A 333 1.52 -12.78 -14.88
C PHE A 333 2.33 -14.06 -14.87
N ASP A 334 3.64 -13.94 -14.70
CA ASP A 334 4.42 -15.11 -14.34
C ASP A 334 4.11 -15.59 -12.92
N ASN A 335 4.42 -16.85 -12.66
CA ASN A 335 4.03 -17.54 -11.43
C ASN A 335 4.54 -16.79 -10.20
N ASN A 336 5.76 -16.28 -10.28
CA ASN A 336 6.39 -15.53 -9.21
C ASN A 336 6.32 -14.00 -9.41
N SER A 337 5.59 -13.46 -10.38
CA SER A 337 5.34 -12.01 -10.44
C SER A 337 4.51 -11.56 -9.24
N GLY A 338 4.91 -10.45 -8.63
CA GLY A 338 4.07 -9.75 -7.67
C GLY A 338 3.03 -8.89 -8.38
N ILE A 339 1.90 -8.68 -7.72
CA ILE A 339 0.76 -7.91 -8.20
C ILE A 339 0.49 -6.80 -7.17
N ALA A 340 0.14 -5.62 -7.66
CA ALA A 340 -0.33 -4.52 -6.85
C ALA A 340 -1.59 -3.91 -7.47
N PHE A 341 -2.26 -3.05 -6.71
CA PHE A 341 -3.52 -2.41 -7.07
C PHE A 341 -3.49 -0.95 -6.65
N ALA A 342 -3.98 -0.05 -7.50
CA ALA A 342 -4.03 1.38 -7.24
C ALA A 342 -4.88 2.08 -8.29
N ASP A 343 -5.56 3.17 -7.93
CA ASP A 343 -6.08 4.10 -8.94
C ASP A 343 -4.90 4.93 -9.47
N VAL A 344 -4.52 4.69 -10.73
CA VAL A 344 -3.35 5.32 -11.34
C VAL A 344 -3.73 6.42 -12.31
N ASP A 345 -4.98 6.44 -12.77
CA ASP A 345 -5.50 7.43 -13.71
C ASP A 345 -6.46 8.46 -13.10
N GLY A 346 -6.85 8.25 -11.84
CA GLY A 346 -7.70 9.12 -11.04
C GLY A 346 -9.18 9.02 -11.41
N ASP A 347 -9.60 7.92 -12.02
CA ASP A 347 -10.99 7.73 -12.45
C ASP A 347 -11.91 7.18 -11.36
N GLY A 348 -11.35 6.87 -10.17
CA GLY A 348 -12.04 6.31 -9.02
C GLY A 348 -12.14 4.78 -9.04
N LYS A 349 -11.58 4.12 -10.05
CA LYS A 349 -11.47 2.66 -10.13
C LYS A 349 -10.06 2.21 -9.80
N THR A 350 -9.95 1.00 -9.27
CA THR A 350 -8.66 0.42 -8.94
C THR A 350 -8.07 -0.33 -10.13
N ASP A 351 -6.88 0.08 -10.57
CA ASP A 351 -6.11 -0.54 -11.64
C ASP A 351 -5.20 -1.65 -11.15
N LEU A 352 -4.68 -2.44 -12.09
CA LEU A 352 -3.81 -3.59 -11.87
C LEU A 352 -2.36 -3.27 -12.22
N LEU A 353 -1.43 -3.57 -11.31
CA LEU A 353 0.01 -3.53 -11.53
C LEU A 353 0.66 -4.90 -11.55
N GLY A 354 1.73 -5.01 -12.34
CA GLY A 354 2.63 -6.15 -12.40
C GLY A 354 4.09 -5.78 -12.36
N VAL A 355 4.89 -6.61 -11.68
CA VAL A 355 6.35 -6.59 -11.81
C VAL A 355 6.82 -7.84 -12.52
N GLY A 356 7.62 -7.66 -13.58
CA GLY A 356 8.20 -8.76 -14.34
C GLY A 356 9.13 -9.63 -13.50
N GLU A 357 9.13 -10.94 -13.77
CA GLU A 357 9.85 -11.93 -12.97
C GLU A 357 11.38 -11.85 -13.14
N ALA A 358 12.11 -12.15 -12.07
CA ALA A 358 13.57 -12.23 -12.09
C ALA A 358 14.07 -13.20 -13.17
N GLY A 359 14.98 -12.74 -14.02
CA GLY A 359 15.55 -13.52 -15.12
C GLY A 359 14.70 -13.61 -16.40
N ALA A 360 13.48 -13.06 -16.41
CA ALA A 360 12.70 -12.87 -17.63
C ALA A 360 13.22 -11.67 -18.44
N ILE A 361 12.80 -11.55 -19.70
CA ILE A 361 13.18 -10.41 -20.57
C ILE A 361 12.73 -9.06 -20.00
N ASN A 362 11.62 -9.08 -19.24
CA ASN A 362 11.01 -7.93 -18.58
C ASN A 362 11.29 -7.92 -17.07
N ASP A 363 12.36 -8.58 -16.60
CA ASP A 363 12.76 -8.59 -15.18
C ASP A 363 12.76 -7.18 -14.59
N GLY A 364 11.91 -6.99 -13.57
CA GLY A 364 11.82 -5.73 -12.84
C GLY A 364 11.21 -4.57 -13.64
N TRP A 365 10.57 -4.87 -14.77
CA TRP A 365 9.70 -3.93 -15.47
C TRP A 365 8.39 -3.83 -14.71
N VAL A 366 7.85 -2.62 -14.63
CA VAL A 366 6.54 -2.38 -14.06
C VAL A 366 5.54 -2.24 -15.20
N ASN A 367 4.42 -2.96 -15.12
CA ASN A 367 3.36 -2.99 -16.11
C ASN A 367 2.05 -2.62 -15.45
N PHE A 368 1.21 -1.87 -16.14
CA PHE A 368 -0.06 -1.37 -15.63
C PHE A 368 -1.17 -1.79 -16.60
N SER A 369 -2.31 -2.14 -16.04
CA SER A 369 -3.54 -2.39 -16.79
C SER A 369 -4.69 -1.67 -16.09
N LEU A 370 -5.38 -0.82 -16.85
CA LEU A 370 -6.46 0.00 -16.33
C LEU A 370 -7.72 -0.83 -16.09
N SER A 371 -8.50 -0.42 -15.11
CA SER A 371 -9.80 -1.01 -14.84
C SER A 371 -10.84 -0.61 -15.89
N THR A 372 -11.60 -1.61 -16.32
CA THR A 372 -12.79 -1.44 -17.17
C THR A 372 -14.07 -1.29 -16.36
N GLY A 373 -13.98 -1.40 -15.04
CA GLY A 373 -15.11 -1.53 -14.12
C GLY A 373 -15.73 -2.93 -14.03
N THR A 374 -15.24 -3.90 -14.79
CA THR A 374 -15.63 -5.32 -14.63
C THR A 374 -14.43 -6.25 -14.50
N GLY A 375 -13.27 -5.78 -14.94
CA GLY A 375 -11.98 -6.45 -14.97
C GLY A 375 -10.93 -5.48 -15.52
N PHE A 376 -9.91 -5.99 -16.22
CA PHE A 376 -8.76 -5.18 -16.62
C PHE A 376 -8.54 -5.20 -18.14
N GLU A 377 -8.01 -4.11 -18.68
CA GLU A 377 -7.57 -4.03 -20.07
C GLU A 377 -6.33 -4.93 -20.33
N PRO A 378 -5.90 -5.14 -21.58
CA PRO A 378 -4.52 -5.54 -21.85
C PRO A 378 -3.52 -4.56 -21.22
N TRP A 379 -2.25 -4.96 -21.06
CA TRP A 379 -1.22 -4.08 -20.51
C TRP A 379 -1.20 -2.72 -21.23
N THR A 380 -1.67 -1.68 -20.53
CA THR A 380 -1.87 -0.33 -21.06
C THR A 380 -0.58 0.48 -21.04
N TRP A 381 0.29 0.20 -20.06
CA TRP A 381 1.61 0.81 -19.96
C TRP A 381 2.65 -0.16 -19.41
N ASN A 382 3.92 0.06 -19.78
CA ASN A 382 5.05 -0.57 -19.14
C ASN A 382 6.26 0.38 -19.07
N SER A 383 7.13 0.15 -18.07
CA SER A 383 8.30 0.99 -17.82
C SER A 383 9.36 0.94 -18.92
N GLY A 384 9.30 -0.03 -19.85
CA GLY A 384 10.27 -0.24 -20.92
C GLY A 384 11.70 -0.57 -20.47
N ARG A 385 11.93 -0.65 -19.15
CA ARG A 385 13.22 -0.92 -18.52
C ARG A 385 13.01 -1.46 -17.10
N LYS A 386 14.04 -2.11 -16.58
CA LYS A 386 14.11 -2.51 -15.16
C LYS A 386 14.19 -1.26 -14.28
N ILE A 387 13.19 -1.05 -13.43
CA ILE A 387 13.16 0.05 -12.44
C ILE A 387 13.02 -0.44 -11.00
N VAL A 388 12.73 -1.72 -10.81
CA VAL A 388 12.66 -2.39 -9.50
C VAL A 388 13.36 -3.74 -9.59
N ASN A 389 13.97 -4.21 -8.50
CA ASN A 389 14.53 -5.56 -8.47
C ASN A 389 13.51 -6.61 -8.05
N ASP A 390 12.56 -6.19 -7.23
CA ASP A 390 11.43 -6.98 -6.77
C ASP A 390 10.33 -6.03 -6.29
N THR A 391 9.20 -6.61 -5.90
CA THR A 391 8.05 -5.83 -5.44
C THR A 391 8.21 -5.20 -4.06
N SER A 392 9.22 -5.58 -3.27
CA SER A 392 9.48 -4.95 -1.97
C SER A 392 10.12 -3.57 -2.10
N SER A 393 10.58 -3.23 -3.30
CA SER A 393 11.16 -1.93 -3.65
C SER A 393 10.21 -1.04 -4.45
N LEU A 394 8.92 -1.38 -4.50
CA LEU A 394 7.88 -0.64 -5.21
C LEU A 394 6.76 -0.27 -4.25
N TRP A 395 6.39 1.01 -4.24
CA TRP A 395 5.22 1.51 -3.53
C TRP A 395 4.37 2.36 -4.47
N LEU A 396 3.07 2.34 -4.22
CA LEU A 396 2.07 3.16 -4.90
C LEU A 396 1.39 4.02 -3.85
N ALA A 397 1.45 5.34 -4.01
CA ALA A 397 0.80 6.28 -3.11
C ALA A 397 0.71 7.66 -3.77
N ASP A 398 -0.37 8.40 -3.52
CA ASP A 398 -0.51 9.77 -4.00
C ASP A 398 0.46 10.71 -3.25
N VAL A 399 1.54 11.12 -3.90
CA VAL A 399 2.57 12.00 -3.34
C VAL A 399 2.18 13.46 -3.52
N ASN A 400 1.26 13.80 -4.43
CA ASN A 400 0.98 15.17 -4.84
C ASN A 400 -0.41 15.70 -4.45
N GLY A 401 -1.32 14.82 -4.00
CA GLY A 401 -2.68 15.11 -3.61
C GLY A 401 -3.66 15.24 -4.78
N ASP A 402 -3.33 14.71 -5.97
CA ASP A 402 -4.17 14.78 -7.16
C ASP A 402 -5.16 13.62 -7.31
N GLY A 403 -5.17 12.70 -6.35
CA GLY A 403 -6.04 11.52 -6.32
C GLY A 403 -5.51 10.34 -7.12
N LYS A 404 -4.34 10.46 -7.77
CA LYS A 404 -3.69 9.38 -8.51
C LYS A 404 -2.55 8.82 -7.68
N SER A 405 -2.38 7.50 -7.74
CA SER A 405 -1.24 6.88 -7.09
C SER A 405 0.04 7.19 -7.85
N ASP A 406 1.10 7.60 -7.18
CA ASP A 406 2.42 7.77 -7.78
C ASP A 406 3.30 6.55 -7.56
N ILE A 407 4.35 6.39 -8.37
CA ILE A 407 5.34 5.34 -8.19
C ILE A 407 6.45 5.84 -7.29
N ILE A 408 6.77 5.06 -6.26
CA ILE A 408 7.92 5.30 -5.41
C ILE A 408 8.79 4.04 -5.42
N THR A 409 10.10 4.19 -5.59
CA THR A 409 11.04 3.07 -5.53
C THR A 409 12.27 3.37 -4.70
N LYS A 410 12.87 2.30 -4.19
CA LYS A 410 14.18 2.32 -3.54
C LYS A 410 15.23 1.84 -4.53
N GLY A 411 16.36 2.54 -4.59
CA GLY A 411 17.45 2.16 -5.47
C GLY A 411 18.10 0.83 -5.10
N ALA A 412 18.52 0.10 -6.13
CA ALA A 412 19.09 -1.25 -6.02
C ALA A 412 20.37 -1.29 -5.17
N ALA A 413 20.43 -2.23 -4.23
CA ALA A 413 21.62 -2.54 -3.44
C ALA A 413 22.11 -3.98 -3.69
N PRO A 414 23.43 -4.23 -3.77
CA PRO A 414 24.49 -3.22 -3.83
C PRO A 414 24.51 -2.53 -5.21
N GLY A 415 24.84 -1.25 -5.26
CA GLY A 415 24.89 -0.53 -6.53
C GLY A 415 25.04 0.99 -6.37
N PRO A 416 25.23 1.72 -7.48
CA PRO A 416 25.38 3.18 -7.46
C PRO A 416 24.10 3.90 -6.98
N THR A 417 22.94 3.26 -7.09
CA THR A 417 21.65 3.80 -6.62
C THR A 417 21.31 3.35 -5.20
N ALA A 418 22.16 2.57 -4.53
CA ALA A 418 21.84 2.01 -3.22
C ALA A 418 21.53 3.12 -2.19
N GLY A 419 20.36 3.01 -1.56
CA GLY A 419 19.88 3.95 -0.55
C GLY A 419 19.37 5.29 -1.08
N PHE A 420 19.21 5.44 -2.40
CA PHE A 420 18.43 6.51 -3.02
C PHE A 420 16.95 6.15 -3.06
N VAL A 421 16.10 7.18 -3.09
CA VAL A 421 14.65 7.06 -3.31
C VAL A 421 14.29 7.77 -4.59
N PHE A 422 13.40 7.18 -5.38
CA PHE A 422 12.92 7.72 -6.65
C PHE A 422 11.40 7.84 -6.62
N VAL A 423 10.87 8.92 -7.20
CA VAL A 423 9.44 9.16 -7.37
C VAL A 423 9.17 9.41 -8.84
N ALA A 424 8.10 8.83 -9.37
CA ALA A 424 7.52 9.18 -10.66
C ALA A 424 6.03 9.46 -10.45
N LEU A 425 5.65 10.73 -10.65
CA LEU A 425 4.25 11.13 -10.55
C LEU A 425 3.41 10.50 -11.66
N SER A 426 2.15 10.19 -11.37
CA SER A 426 1.17 9.87 -12.40
C SER A 426 0.90 11.13 -13.22
N THR A 427 1.10 10.98 -14.52
CA THR A 427 0.86 11.99 -15.55
C THR A 427 -0.29 11.57 -16.45
N TYR A 428 -1.05 10.52 -16.09
CA TYR A 428 -2.17 10.08 -16.90
C TYR A 428 -3.12 11.26 -17.12
N LEU A 429 -3.28 11.64 -18.38
CA LEU A 429 -4.24 12.63 -18.83
C LEU A 429 -5.39 11.85 -19.43
N ASP A 430 -6.51 11.78 -18.71
CA ASP A 430 -7.76 11.35 -19.34
C ASP A 430 -8.18 12.44 -20.33
N LEU A 431 -7.74 12.28 -21.59
CA LEU A 431 -8.07 13.19 -22.70
C LEU A 431 -9.55 13.10 -23.08
N THR A 432 -10.37 12.29 -22.40
CA THR A 432 -11.83 12.31 -22.57
C THR A 432 -12.54 13.19 -21.54
N LYS A 433 -11.82 13.66 -20.50
CA LYS A 433 -12.34 14.54 -19.45
C LYS A 433 -11.64 15.90 -19.43
N THR A 434 -12.32 16.88 -18.84
CA THR A 434 -11.70 18.20 -18.58
C THR A 434 -10.77 18.08 -17.38
N GLN A 435 -9.49 18.29 -17.60
CA GLN A 435 -8.43 18.24 -16.60
C GLN A 435 -8.18 19.63 -16.01
N TYR A 436 -7.81 19.68 -14.73
CA TYR A 436 -7.46 20.91 -14.02
C TYR A 436 -6.07 20.74 -13.38
N GLU A 437 -5.18 21.70 -13.59
CA GLU A 437 -3.87 21.78 -12.93
C GLU A 437 -3.86 23.00 -12.01
N TYR A 438 -3.25 22.90 -10.83
CA TYR A 438 -3.12 23.99 -9.87
C TYR A 438 -1.65 24.34 -9.63
N ASN A 439 -1.37 25.58 -9.19
CA ASN A 439 -0.04 26.00 -8.77
C ASN A 439 0.21 25.64 -7.29
N ALA A 440 1.44 25.87 -6.80
CA ALA A 440 1.84 25.55 -5.42
C ALA A 440 1.05 26.33 -4.34
N ALA A 441 0.33 27.39 -4.72
CA ALA A 441 -0.55 28.15 -3.83
C ALA A 441 -2.02 27.68 -3.91
N GLY A 442 -2.30 26.58 -4.60
CA GLY A 442 -3.65 26.02 -4.76
C GLY A 442 -4.53 26.77 -5.78
N GLN A 443 -3.96 27.64 -6.61
CA GLN A 443 -4.71 28.41 -7.60
C GLN A 443 -4.72 27.70 -8.96
N LEU A 444 -5.84 27.76 -9.67
CA LEU A 444 -6.01 27.07 -10.96
C LEU A 444 -5.02 27.58 -12.00
N LYS A 445 -4.11 26.74 -12.48
CA LYS A 445 -3.05 27.05 -13.44
C LYS A 445 -3.42 26.71 -14.88
N THR A 446 -4.02 25.54 -15.11
CA THR A 446 -4.39 25.07 -16.46
C THR A 446 -5.73 24.35 -16.42
N ILE A 447 -6.56 24.53 -17.45
CA ILE A 447 -7.67 23.63 -17.80
C ILE A 447 -7.32 22.97 -19.13
N THR A 448 -7.40 21.65 -19.24
CA THR A 448 -7.29 20.93 -20.52
C THR A 448 -8.61 20.23 -20.81
N TYR A 449 -9.29 20.59 -21.90
CA TYR A 449 -10.55 19.96 -22.31
C TYR A 449 -10.31 18.67 -23.10
N PRO A 450 -11.34 17.82 -23.25
CA PRO A 450 -11.25 16.57 -24.00
C PRO A 450 -10.84 16.73 -25.47
N ASP A 451 -11.20 17.87 -26.07
CA ASP A 451 -10.82 18.21 -27.45
C ASP A 451 -9.37 18.69 -27.57
N GLY A 452 -8.58 18.60 -26.49
CA GLY A 452 -7.20 19.08 -26.41
C GLY A 452 -7.07 20.58 -26.16
N THR A 453 -8.17 21.34 -26.15
CA THR A 453 -8.13 22.79 -25.87
C THR A 453 -7.56 23.04 -24.48
N LYS A 454 -6.62 23.99 -24.35
CA LYS A 454 -6.06 24.40 -23.06
C LYS A 454 -6.42 25.84 -22.69
N ILE A 455 -6.68 26.10 -21.42
CA ILE A 455 -6.80 27.44 -20.85
C ILE A 455 -5.75 27.58 -19.75
N TYR A 456 -4.86 28.55 -19.89
CA TYR A 456 -3.84 28.88 -18.90
C TYR A 456 -4.25 30.09 -18.08
N TYR A 457 -3.86 30.09 -16.80
CA TYR A 457 -4.12 31.11 -15.82
C TYR A 457 -2.80 31.53 -15.15
N GLU A 458 -2.56 32.82 -15.03
CA GLU A 458 -1.40 33.38 -14.30
C GLU A 458 -1.89 34.35 -13.23
N TYR A 459 -1.20 34.36 -12.08
CA TYR A 459 -1.53 35.20 -10.93
C TYR A 459 -0.33 36.05 -10.53
N ASP A 460 -0.59 37.22 -9.94
CA ASP A 460 0.42 38.02 -9.26
C ASP A 460 0.77 37.44 -7.87
N ASN A 461 1.77 38.03 -7.20
CA ASN A 461 2.21 37.60 -5.87
C ASN A 461 1.15 37.80 -4.76
N ASN A 462 0.12 38.60 -5.02
CA ASN A 462 -1.00 38.80 -4.10
C ASN A 462 -2.16 37.84 -4.38
N GLY A 463 -2.00 36.96 -5.38
CA GLY A 463 -2.99 35.97 -5.78
C GLY A 463 -4.06 36.49 -6.73
N ASN A 464 -3.92 37.70 -7.30
CA ASN A 464 -4.87 38.22 -8.28
C ASN A 464 -4.59 37.64 -9.66
N LEU A 465 -5.65 37.24 -10.38
CA LEU A 465 -5.52 36.74 -11.75
C LEU A 465 -5.07 37.86 -12.69
N ILE A 466 -3.94 37.68 -13.36
CA ILE A 466 -3.37 38.66 -14.30
C ILE A 466 -3.46 38.22 -15.77
N SER A 467 -3.62 36.92 -16.05
CA SER A 467 -3.71 36.41 -17.42
C SER A 467 -4.65 35.20 -17.51
N ARG A 468 -5.44 35.15 -18.58
CA ARG A 468 -6.23 33.97 -19.00
C ARG A 468 -6.07 33.75 -20.49
N LYS A 469 -5.40 32.67 -20.91
CA LYS A 469 -5.08 32.41 -22.31
C LYS A 469 -5.64 31.07 -22.78
N LYS A 470 -6.50 31.09 -23.79
CA LYS A 470 -7.00 29.87 -24.47
C LYS A 470 -6.08 29.52 -25.64
N ILE A 471 -5.67 28.26 -25.73
CA ILE A 471 -4.96 27.68 -26.87
C ILE A 471 -5.82 26.53 -27.39
N ILE A 472 -6.11 26.55 -28.69
CA ILE A 472 -6.83 25.49 -29.39
C ILE A 472 -5.75 24.72 -30.16
N THR A 473 -5.66 23.41 -29.94
CA THR A 473 -4.62 22.55 -30.51
C THR A 473 -5.10 21.76 -31.70
#